data_AF-A0A535H2B4-F1
#
_entry.id   AF-A0A535H2B4-F1
#
_cell.length_a   1.000
_cell.length_b   1.000
_cell.length_c   1.000
_cell.angle_alpha   90.00
_cell.angle_beta   90.00
_cell.angle_gamma   90.00
#
_symmetry.space_group_name_H-M   'P 1'
#
loop_
_entity.id
_entity.type
_entity.pdbx_description
1 polymer ?
#
loop_
_entity_poly.entity_id
_entity_poly.type
_entity_poly.pdbx_seq_one_letter_code
_entity_poly.pdbx_strand_id
1 'polypeptide(L)'
;MRGHPVHAILSDGPAVLIPLAFAIEAWRRTRNDPVGQPLSRIATRTATAAAVAAGVVGWIDWLTIPGGHPARTPATVHGLINTAGLIALIGASTSLKRRLGLLAGATAGLLVAAWIGGDLVFRFGWRVRPAEEAEIAEQQLSEAGQADAFQLARQKVADFERRKTFLPAP
;
A
#
# COMPACT_ATOMS: atom_id res chain seq x y z
N MET A 1 2.71 -16.17 -6.27
CA MET A 1 3.42 -14.95 -5.80
C MET A 1 4.20 -15.32 -4.53
N ARG A 2 5.53 -15.14 -4.49
CA ARG A 2 6.47 -15.70 -3.49
C ARG A 2 6.38 -15.10 -2.07
N GLY A 3 5.19 -14.71 -1.60
CA GLY A 3 5.04 -14.09 -0.27
C GLY A 3 5.58 -12.66 -0.17
N HIS A 4 6.11 -12.08 -1.26
CA HIS A 4 6.57 -10.69 -1.27
C HIS A 4 5.44 -9.72 -0.86
N PRO A 5 5.75 -8.67 -0.09
CA PRO A 5 4.78 -7.68 0.37
C PRO A 5 4.36 -6.77 -0.80
N VAL A 6 3.47 -7.26 -1.67
CA VAL A 6 3.02 -6.55 -2.87
C VAL A 6 2.44 -5.18 -2.53
N HIS A 7 1.72 -5.05 -1.41
CA HIS A 7 1.24 -3.75 -0.96
C HIS A 7 2.39 -2.76 -0.73
N ALA A 8 3.49 -3.19 -0.11
CA ALA A 8 4.65 -2.33 0.13
C ALA A 8 5.25 -1.83 -1.19
N ILE A 9 5.41 -2.71 -2.18
CA ILE A 9 5.88 -2.33 -3.52
C ILE A 9 4.93 -1.34 -4.19
N LEU A 10 3.62 -1.61 -4.16
CA LEU A 10 2.63 -0.74 -4.81
C LEU A 10 2.46 0.60 -4.08
N SER A 11 2.81 0.68 -2.79
CA SER A 11 2.65 1.89 -1.99
C SER A 11 3.57 3.05 -2.41
N ASP A 12 4.68 2.75 -3.10
CA ASP A 12 5.60 3.75 -3.65
C ASP A 12 4.91 4.68 -4.66
N GLY A 13 4.00 4.13 -5.47
CA GLY A 13 3.25 4.87 -6.47
C GLY A 13 2.44 6.02 -5.83
N PRO A 14 1.48 5.73 -4.94
CA PRO A 14 0.75 6.76 -4.20
C PRO A 14 1.65 7.70 -3.39
N ALA A 15 2.72 7.17 -2.77
CA ALA A 15 3.65 7.95 -1.96
C ALA A 15 4.29 9.10 -2.75
N VAL A 16 4.59 8.87 -4.03
CA VAL A 16 5.16 9.89 -4.92
C VAL A 16 4.08 10.71 -5.63
N LEU A 17 3.06 10.04 -6.18
CA LEU A 17 2.11 10.66 -7.09
C LEU A 17 1.11 11.59 -6.39
N ILE A 18 0.74 11.32 -5.13
CA ILE A 18 -0.20 12.17 -4.40
C ILE A 18 0.44 13.53 -4.07
N PRO A 19 1.63 13.61 -3.44
CA PRO A 19 2.31 14.90 -3.24
C PRO A 19 2.63 15.63 -4.56
N LEU A 20 2.99 14.89 -5.61
CA LEU A 20 3.24 15.49 -6.93
C LEU A 20 1.96 16.11 -7.52
N ALA A 21 0.83 15.41 -7.46
CA ALA A 21 -0.45 15.95 -7.92
C ALA A 21 -0.85 17.20 -7.12
N PHE A 22 -0.63 17.20 -5.80
CA PHE A 22 -0.83 18.38 -4.96
C PHE A 22 0.06 19.56 -5.39
N ALA A 23 1.36 19.32 -5.59
CA ALA A 23 2.31 20.36 -6.01
C ALA A 23 1.94 20.95 -7.37
N ILE A 24 1.55 20.12 -8.34
CA ILE A 24 1.09 20.56 -9.66
C ILE A 24 -0.20 21.40 -9.55
N GLU A 25 -1.16 20.99 -8.72
CA GLU A 25 -2.38 21.77 -8.52
C GLU A 25 -2.11 23.10 -7.81
N ALA A 26 -1.21 23.13 -6.82
CA ALA A 26 -0.79 24.36 -6.16
C ALA A 26 -0.09 25.30 -7.16
N TRP A 27 0.83 24.78 -7.97
CA TRP A 27 1.49 25.51 -9.03
C TRP A 27 0.49 26.10 -10.04
N ARG A 28 -0.46 25.30 -10.52
CA ARG A 28 -1.54 25.74 -11.41
C ARG A 28 -2.34 26.91 -10.84
N ARG A 29 -2.52 27.00 -9.52
CA ARG A 29 -3.27 28.12 -8.90
C ARG A 29 -2.50 29.43 -8.92
N THR A 30 -1.18 29.38 -9.06
CA THR A 30 -0.29 30.57 -9.10
C THR A 30 0.00 31.06 -10.52
N ARG A 31 -0.35 30.28 -11.55
CA ARG A 31 -0.09 30.61 -12.95
C ARG A 31 -1.36 30.53 -13.79
N ASN A 32 -1.44 31.38 -14.80
CA ASN A 32 -2.54 31.36 -15.77
C ASN A 32 -2.01 30.87 -17.13
N ASP A 33 -1.64 29.59 -17.18
CA ASP A 33 -1.10 28.94 -18.38
C ASP A 33 -2.05 27.85 -18.90
N PRO A 34 -2.08 27.60 -20.23
CA PRO A 34 -3.01 26.64 -20.82
C PRO A 34 -2.69 25.17 -20.48
N VAL A 35 -1.49 24.87 -19.96
CA VAL A 35 -1.00 23.50 -19.72
C VAL A 35 -1.27 23.03 -18.27
N GLY A 36 -1.37 23.95 -17.31
CA GLY A 36 -1.49 23.62 -15.90
C GLY A 36 -2.75 22.82 -15.56
N GLN A 37 -3.90 23.10 -16.20
CA GLN A 37 -5.14 22.34 -15.97
C GLN A 37 -5.10 20.90 -16.49
N PRO A 38 -4.73 20.62 -17.75
CA PRO A 38 -4.62 19.24 -18.22
C PRO A 38 -3.56 18.47 -17.43
N LEU A 39 -2.42 19.08 -17.09
CA LEU A 39 -1.38 18.45 -16.28
C LEU A 39 -1.88 18.06 -14.88
N SER A 40 -2.54 18.99 -14.17
CA SER A 40 -3.17 18.71 -12.87
C SER A 40 -4.19 17.58 -12.94
N ARG A 41 -5.00 17.51 -14.02
CA ARG A 41 -5.97 16.41 -14.21
C ARG A 41 -5.28 15.06 -14.40
N ILE A 42 -4.26 15.00 -15.25
CA ILE A 42 -3.50 13.77 -15.51
C ILE A 42 -2.82 13.31 -14.23
N ALA A 43 -2.09 14.19 -13.55
CA ALA A 43 -1.42 13.87 -12.29
C ALA A 43 -2.40 13.34 -11.23
N THR A 44 -3.55 14.01 -11.04
CA THR A 44 -4.58 13.55 -10.08
C THR A 44 -5.14 12.18 -10.44
N ARG A 45 -5.40 11.91 -11.72
CA ARG A 45 -5.92 10.61 -12.19
C ARG A 45 -4.90 9.49 -12.04
N THR A 46 -3.63 9.75 -12.37
CA THR A 46 -2.54 8.79 -12.19
C THR A 46 -2.34 8.46 -10.71
N ALA A 47 -2.35 9.48 -9.83
CA ALA A 47 -2.32 9.27 -8.39
C ALA A 47 -3.51 8.44 -7.89
N THR A 48 -4.71 8.72 -8.39
CA THR A 48 -5.93 7.95 -8.06
C THR A 48 -5.78 6.49 -8.48
N ALA A 49 -5.35 6.22 -9.72
CA ALA A 49 -5.17 4.86 -10.22
C ALA A 49 -4.15 4.07 -9.40
N ALA A 50 -3.00 4.69 -9.07
CA ALA A 50 -2.00 4.07 -8.21
C ALA A 50 -2.56 3.78 -6.79
N ALA A 51 -3.33 4.72 -6.22
CA ALA A 51 -3.94 4.56 -4.89
C ALA A 51 -4.99 3.45 -4.86
N VAL A 52 -5.77 3.28 -5.93
CA VAL A 52 -6.71 2.13 -6.04
C VAL A 52 -5.94 0.81 -6.03
N ALA A 53 -4.90 0.69 -6.87
CA ALA A 53 -4.11 -0.54 -6.95
C ALA A 53 -3.47 -0.91 -5.61
N ALA A 54 -2.79 0.05 -4.98
CA ALA A 54 -2.17 -0.15 -3.67
C ALA A 54 -3.20 -0.43 -2.56
N GLY A 55 -4.33 0.28 -2.57
CA GLY A 55 -5.39 0.15 -1.58
C GLY A 55 -6.08 -1.23 -1.62
N VAL A 56 -6.37 -1.75 -2.81
CA VAL A 56 -6.93 -3.10 -2.97
C VAL A 56 -6.00 -4.15 -2.36
N VAL A 57 -4.72 -4.11 -2.71
CA VAL A 57 -3.73 -5.06 -2.17
C VAL A 57 -3.54 -4.86 -0.66
N GLY A 58 -3.58 -3.62 -0.17
CA GLY A 58 -3.48 -3.32 1.27
C GLY A 58 -4.63 -3.91 2.08
N TRP A 59 -5.87 -3.85 1.57
CA TRP A 59 -7.02 -4.48 2.23
C TRP A 59 -6.95 -6.01 2.16
N ILE A 60 -6.42 -6.59 1.08
CA ILE A 60 -6.14 -8.05 1.01
C ILE A 60 -5.11 -8.43 2.08
N ASP A 61 -4.02 -7.66 2.23
CA ASP A 61 -3.00 -7.90 3.26
C ASP A 61 -3.56 -7.75 4.68
N TRP A 62 -4.49 -6.82 4.88
CA TRP A 62 -5.20 -6.69 6.15
C TRP A 62 -6.04 -7.92 6.49
N LEU A 63 -6.73 -8.53 5.51
CA LEU A 63 -7.51 -9.75 5.71
C LEU A 63 -6.67 -10.94 6.19
N THR A 64 -5.35 -10.89 6.00
CA THR A 64 -4.44 -11.94 6.48
C THR A 64 -3.89 -11.69 7.88
N ILE A 65 -4.24 -10.59 8.54
CA ILE A 65 -3.81 -10.32 9.92
C ILE A 65 -4.72 -11.07 10.90
N PRO A 66 -4.22 -11.97 11.76
CA PRO A 66 -5.06 -12.59 12.80
C PRO A 66 -5.69 -11.54 13.72
N GLY A 67 -6.94 -11.76 14.14
CA GLY A 67 -7.70 -10.75 14.90
C GLY A 67 -7.04 -10.29 16.21
N GLY A 68 -6.34 -11.20 16.91
CA GLY A 68 -5.60 -10.89 18.13
C GLY A 68 -4.16 -10.39 17.92
N HIS A 69 -3.70 -10.25 16.67
CA HIS A 69 -2.33 -9.84 16.39
C HIS A 69 -2.14 -8.33 16.66
N PRO A 70 -1.03 -7.91 17.31
CA PRO A 70 -0.82 -6.50 17.67
C PRO A 70 -0.76 -5.55 16.46
N ALA A 71 -0.43 -6.05 15.26
CA ALA A 71 -0.45 -5.26 14.04
C ALA A 71 -1.87 -4.95 13.50
N ARG A 72 -2.92 -5.62 13.99
CA ARG A 72 -4.29 -5.49 13.45
C ARG A 72 -4.85 -4.08 13.58
N THR A 73 -4.75 -3.48 14.76
CA THR A 73 -5.23 -2.12 15.02
C THR A 73 -4.49 -1.07 14.19
N PRO A 74 -3.15 -0.97 14.22
CA PRO A 74 -2.45 0.01 13.40
C PRO A 74 -2.68 -0.20 11.89
N ALA A 75 -2.77 -1.45 11.42
CA ALA A 75 -3.09 -1.74 10.03
C ALA A 75 -4.51 -1.27 9.64
N THR A 76 -5.48 -1.44 10.54
CA THR A 76 -6.85 -0.91 10.34
C THR A 76 -6.84 0.61 10.22
N VAL A 77 -6.17 1.30 11.13
CA VAL A 77 -6.09 2.77 11.13
C VAL A 77 -5.39 3.27 9.86
N HIS A 78 -4.26 2.67 9.50
CA HIS A 78 -3.54 2.95 8.26
C HIS A 78 -4.45 2.78 7.02
N GLY A 79 -5.14 1.64 6.93
CA GLY A 79 -6.06 1.34 5.83
C GLY A 79 -7.20 2.36 5.71
N LEU A 80 -7.81 2.73 6.84
CA LEU A 80 -8.88 3.74 6.88
C LEU A 80 -8.41 5.12 6.43
N ILE A 81 -7.24 5.57 6.88
CA ILE A 81 -6.66 6.86 6.45
C ILE A 81 -6.40 6.86 4.94
N ASN A 82 -5.81 5.79 4.41
CA ASN A 82 -5.55 5.67 2.98
C ASN A 82 -6.84 5.58 2.16
N THR A 83 -7.88 4.90 2.65
CA THR A 83 -9.21 4.89 2.02
C THR A 83 -9.84 6.28 2.02
N ALA A 84 -9.74 7.05 3.10
CA ALA A 84 -10.19 8.43 3.13
C ALA A 84 -9.41 9.30 2.12
N GLY A 85 -8.09 9.11 2.02
CA GLY A 85 -7.24 9.75 1.00
C GLY A 85 -7.68 9.39 -0.42
N LEU A 86 -7.99 8.12 -0.70
CA LEU A 86 -8.51 7.67 -2.00
C LEU A 86 -9.86 8.33 -2.34
N ILE A 87 -10.78 8.43 -1.37
CA ILE A 87 -12.06 9.13 -1.56
C ILE A 87 -11.79 10.62 -1.90
N ALA A 88 -10.83 11.25 -1.22
CA ALA A 88 -10.43 12.61 -1.52
C ALA A 88 -9.85 12.75 -2.94
N LEU A 89 -9.04 11.79 -3.41
CA LEU A 89 -8.52 11.76 -4.79
C LEU A 89 -9.62 11.61 -5.85
N ILE A 90 -10.63 10.78 -5.58
CA ILE A 90 -11.82 10.64 -6.44
C ILE A 90 -12.59 11.97 -6.48
N GLY A 91 -12.79 12.62 -5.33
CA GLY A 91 -13.38 13.95 -5.26
C GLY A 91 -12.56 15.03 -5.98
N ALA A 92 -11.22 14.96 -5.90
CA ALA A 92 -10.30 15.87 -6.58
C ALA A 92 -10.35 15.70 -8.10
N SER A 93 -10.59 14.47 -8.56
CA SER A 93 -10.76 14.13 -9.98
C SER A 93 -12.04 14.72 -10.57
N THR A 94 -13.10 14.88 -9.78
CA THR A 94 -14.43 15.35 -10.23
C THR A 94 -14.70 16.82 -9.90
N SER A 95 -14.04 17.41 -8.89
CA SER A 95 -14.31 18.79 -8.45
C SER A 95 -13.10 19.71 -8.59
N LEU A 96 -13.05 20.49 -9.68
CA LEU A 96 -11.98 21.48 -9.90
C LEU A 96 -11.90 22.55 -8.79
N LYS A 97 -13.05 22.96 -8.24
CA LYS A 97 -13.12 23.99 -7.19
C LYS A 97 -12.45 23.51 -5.91
N ARG A 98 -12.71 22.26 -5.50
CA ARG A 98 -12.25 21.65 -4.24
C ARG A 98 -10.93 20.90 -4.37
N ARG A 99 -10.44 20.66 -5.59
CA ARG A 99 -9.26 19.85 -5.90
C ARG A 99 -8.06 20.14 -5.00
N LEU A 100 -7.66 21.40 -4.86
CA LEU A 100 -6.48 21.77 -4.06
C LEU A 100 -6.63 21.31 -2.60
N GLY A 101 -7.77 21.60 -1.97
CA GLY A 101 -8.01 21.22 -0.58
C GLY A 101 -8.10 19.70 -0.39
N LEU A 102 -8.71 18.99 -1.34
CA LEU A 102 -8.78 17.52 -1.33
C LEU A 102 -7.42 16.87 -1.52
N LEU A 103 -6.59 17.40 -2.42
CA LEU A 103 -5.21 16.96 -2.61
C LEU A 103 -4.35 17.25 -1.39
N ALA A 104 -4.49 18.44 -0.78
CA ALA A 104 -3.80 18.78 0.46
C ALA A 104 -4.18 17.81 1.60
N GLY A 105 -5.47 17.52 1.75
CA GLY A 105 -5.96 16.55 2.72
C GLY A 105 -5.46 15.13 2.46
N ALA A 106 -5.44 14.69 1.19
CA ALA A 106 -4.89 13.39 0.81
C ALA A 106 -3.38 13.32 1.09
N THR A 107 -2.61 14.37 0.80
CA THR A 107 -1.18 14.44 1.11
C THR A 107 -0.93 14.42 2.62
N ALA A 108 -1.67 15.19 3.41
CA ALA A 108 -1.53 15.20 4.86
C ALA A 108 -1.89 13.83 5.47
N GLY A 109 -2.99 13.22 5.02
CA GLY A 109 -3.40 11.87 5.41
C GLY A 109 -2.35 10.83 5.04
N LEU A 110 -1.78 10.92 3.84
CA LEU A 110 -0.69 10.05 3.39
C LEU A 110 0.53 10.14 4.31
N LEU A 111 0.94 11.33 4.76
CA LEU A 111 2.08 11.47 5.68
C LEU A 111 1.84 10.77 7.01
N VAL A 112 0.63 10.90 7.57
CA VAL A 112 0.24 10.17 8.79
C VAL A 112 0.19 8.67 8.54
N ALA A 113 -0.40 8.24 7.42
CA ALA A 113 -0.46 6.84 7.04
C ALA A 113 0.95 6.25 6.83
N ALA A 114 1.87 7.00 6.23
CA ALA A 114 3.26 6.59 6.00
C ALA A 114 4.00 6.36 7.33
N TRP A 115 3.77 7.21 8.34
CA TRP A 115 4.31 6.99 9.68
C TRP A 115 3.82 5.66 10.28
N ILE A 116 2.51 5.40 10.23
CA ILE A 116 1.92 4.14 10.71
C ILE A 116 2.41 2.94 9.88
N GLY A 117 2.57 3.13 8.56
CA GLY A 117 3.13 2.13 7.66
C GLY A 117 4.57 1.76 8.04
N GLY A 118 5.37 2.77 8.43
CA GLY A 118 6.69 2.57 9.01
C GLY A 118 6.66 1.69 10.25
N ASP A 119 5.74 1.93 11.20
CA ASP A 119 5.58 1.06 12.37
C ASP A 119 5.17 -0.38 11.97
N LEU A 120 4.29 -0.54 10.98
CA LEU A 120 3.88 -1.86 10.47
C LEU A 120 5.06 -2.65 9.91
N VAL A 121 5.99 -1.98 9.22
CA VAL A 121 7.19 -2.59 8.66
C VAL A 121 8.27 -2.79 9.73
N PHE A 122 8.69 -1.73 10.41
CA PHE A 122 9.88 -1.76 11.27
C PHE A 122 9.61 -2.32 12.67
N ARG A 123 8.44 -2.06 13.24
CA ARG A 123 8.10 -2.54 14.60
C ARG A 123 7.43 -3.90 14.57
N PHE A 124 6.46 -4.09 13.66
CA PHE A 124 5.69 -5.31 13.60
C PHE A 124 6.19 -6.32 12.56
N GLY A 125 7.06 -5.90 11.62
CA GLY A 125 7.60 -6.79 10.59
C GLY A 125 6.54 -7.37 9.66
N TRP A 126 5.34 -6.78 9.60
CA TRP A 126 4.19 -7.42 8.96
C TRP A 126 4.43 -7.61 7.47
N ARG A 127 4.32 -8.86 6.99
CA ARG A 127 4.63 -9.32 5.62
C ARG A 127 6.08 -9.13 5.14
N VAL A 128 6.88 -8.26 5.77
CA VAL A 128 8.27 -8.01 5.39
C VAL A 128 9.21 -9.03 6.03
N ARG A 129 9.19 -9.17 7.37
CA ARG A 129 10.10 -10.09 8.07
C ARG A 129 9.91 -11.55 7.64
N PRO A 130 8.67 -12.08 7.55
CA PRO A 130 8.49 -13.45 7.08
C PRO A 130 8.93 -13.67 5.61
N ALA A 131 8.87 -12.64 4.77
CA ALA A 131 9.31 -12.74 3.38
C ALA A 131 10.85 -12.77 3.29
N GLU A 132 11.52 -11.92 4.05
CA GLU A 132 12.99 -11.88 4.16
C GLU A 132 13.54 -13.20 4.74
N GLU A 133 12.96 -13.67 5.86
CA GLU A 133 13.35 -14.94 6.49
C GLU A 133 13.12 -16.14 5.54
N ALA A 134 12.04 -16.11 4.75
CA ALA A 134 11.77 -17.15 3.75
C ALA A 134 12.78 -17.14 2.60
N GLU A 135 13.19 -15.97 2.11
CA GLU A 135 14.19 -15.84 1.05
C GLU A 135 15.56 -16.35 1.50
N ILE A 136 15.99 -15.99 2.71
CA ILE A 136 17.24 -16.49 3.31
C ILE A 136 17.19 -18.02 3.46
N ALA A 137 16.08 -18.55 3.97
CA ALA A 137 15.92 -20.00 4.16
C ALA A 137 15.87 -20.75 2.82
N GLU A 138 15.22 -20.21 1.80
CA GLU A 138 15.19 -20.78 0.44
C GLU A 138 16.60 -20.89 -0.13
N GLN A 139 17.39 -19.82 -0.01
CA GLN A 139 18.76 -19.79 -0.49
C GLN A 139 19.63 -20.82 0.24
N GLN A 140 19.62 -20.83 1.58
CA GLN A 140 20.43 -21.75 2.38
C GLN A 140 20.09 -23.22 2.10
N LEU A 141 18.80 -23.56 2.01
CA LEU A 141 18.37 -24.92 1.73
C LEU A 141 18.66 -25.32 0.28
N SER A 142 18.59 -24.39 -0.68
CA SER A 142 18.99 -24.63 -2.06
C SER A 142 20.49 -24.95 -2.16
N GLU A 143 21.33 -24.14 -1.52
CA GLU A 143 22.79 -24.34 -1.45
C GLU A 143 23.16 -25.67 -0.77
N ALA A 144 22.37 -26.11 0.21
CA ALA A 144 22.53 -27.40 0.87
C ALA A 144 21.96 -28.61 0.10
N GLY A 145 21.37 -28.40 -1.10
CA GLY A 145 20.74 -29.47 -1.88
C GLY A 145 19.40 -29.97 -1.32
N GLN A 146 18.75 -29.18 -0.46
CA GLN A 146 17.51 -29.49 0.27
C GLN A 146 16.31 -28.64 -0.16
N ALA A 147 16.24 -28.26 -1.45
CA ALA A 147 15.17 -27.39 -1.96
C ALA A 147 13.75 -27.94 -1.69
N ASP A 148 13.58 -29.27 -1.70
CA ASP A 148 12.28 -29.91 -1.42
C ASP A 148 11.79 -29.66 0.02
N ALA A 149 12.71 -29.53 0.98
CA ALA A 149 12.37 -29.23 2.37
C ALA A 149 11.73 -27.83 2.52
N PHE A 150 12.23 -26.85 1.76
CA PHE A 150 11.66 -25.51 1.71
C PHE A 150 10.24 -25.53 1.12
N GLN A 151 10.02 -26.28 0.04
CA GLN A 151 8.70 -26.41 -0.57
C GLN A 151 7.67 -27.03 0.39
N LEU A 152 8.06 -28.07 1.13
CA LEU A 152 7.20 -28.68 2.14
C LEU A 152 6.87 -27.71 3.28
N ALA A 153 7.85 -26.94 3.74
CA ALA A 153 7.64 -25.91 4.77
C ALA A 153 6.67 -24.83 4.26
N ARG A 154 6.83 -24.36 3.02
CA ARG A 154 5.95 -23.37 2.37
C ARG A 154 4.51 -23.85 2.30
N GLN A 155 4.29 -25.12 1.93
CA GLN A 155 2.95 -25.72 1.91
C GLN A 155 2.31 -25.73 3.30
N LYS A 156 3.05 -26.18 4.33
CA LYS A 156 2.53 -26.20 5.72
C LYS A 156 2.16 -24.81 6.24
N VAL A 157 2.96 -23.78 5.91
CA VAL A 157 2.65 -22.38 6.28
C VAL A 157 1.39 -21.92 5.56
N ALA A 158 1.28 -22.15 4.25
CA ALA A 158 0.09 -21.78 3.48
C ALA A 158 -1.16 -22.45 4.06
N ASP A 159 -1.08 -23.73 4.46
CA ASP A 159 -2.19 -24.46 5.09
C ASP A 159 -2.62 -23.85 6.43
N PHE A 160 -1.64 -23.40 7.23
CA PHE A 160 -1.90 -22.70 8.48
C PHE A 160 -2.58 -21.35 8.26
N GLU A 161 -2.06 -20.54 7.33
CA GLU A 161 -2.63 -19.24 6.98
C GLU A 161 -4.08 -19.36 6.53
N ARG A 162 -4.41 -20.36 5.69
CA ARG A 162 -5.80 -20.63 5.27
C ARG A 162 -6.74 -20.93 6.44
N ARG A 163 -6.27 -21.61 7.49
CA ARG A 163 -7.10 -21.93 8.67
C ARG A 163 -7.28 -20.76 9.63
N LYS A 164 -6.35 -19.81 9.65
CA LYS A 164 -6.28 -18.74 10.66
C LYS A 164 -6.59 -17.35 10.12
N THR A 165 -6.76 -17.22 8.81
CA THR A 165 -7.02 -15.95 8.12
C THR A 165 -8.20 -16.08 7.15
N PHE A 166 -8.60 -14.98 6.52
CA PHE A 166 -9.75 -14.93 5.60
C PHE A 166 -9.38 -15.25 4.13
N LEU A 167 -8.25 -15.95 3.88
CA LEU A 167 -7.84 -16.28 2.52
C LEU A 167 -8.73 -17.38 1.90
N PRO A 168 -9.26 -17.20 0.68
CA PRO A 168 -10.01 -18.25 -0.03
C PRO A 168 -9.11 -19.41 -0.45
N ALA A 169 -9.71 -20.59 -0.68
CA ALA A 169 -9.04 -21.73 -1.30
C ALA A 169 -8.69 -21.44 -2.78
N PRO A 170 -7.56 -21.96 -3.31
CA PRO A 170 -7.17 -21.76 -4.70
C PRO A 170 -8.16 -22.40 -5.69
#